data_AF-A0A2N0S948-F1
#
_entry.id   AF-A0A2N0S948-F1
#
_cell.length_a   1.000
_cell.length_b   1.000
_cell.length_c   1.000
_cell.angle_alpha   90.00
_cell.angle_beta   90.00
_cell.angle_gamma   90.00
#
_symmetry.space_group_name_H-M   'P 1'
#
loop_
_entity.id
_entity.type
_entity.pdbx_description
1 polymer ?
#
loop_
_entity_poly.entity_id
_entity_poly.type
_entity_poly.pdbx_seq_one_letter_code
_entity_poly.pdbx_strand_id
1 'polypeptide(L)'
;MGCKFLNHHLMLILLIQLFLWVTLFVNGQFIPGPRSGHTATHIGEKIYFIGGANFSNTNQETQESDIFYYDGNKLAWVEVNSQVNGQGADLPPKFGHTANIGVGSKQDLIFIIGGDRYSRCPNKDNIIFMSSASYEGKIYLFGGVSIDNKIVYMSDIPRYSTVSNTWSSDVVTLAQGNTPGPRAGHSAVLVEGKICIFGGSFNNSSPTEPIAMLNTSTLEWSIPHFKNPRSNMQNLPKLVYHTATLVDKRMLVAFGNDTNNKVNGYKGLNFDFYIFDFNNFEWYITTTDELTNPSANIQKLFSSSSVGAIIGSSVLGVLVIVGILIFVYYRRKKNQSKGDVGYPADDSNISYDKVSFSQRSTLYSSQPSMQCQFTYQQFTPEQCISNIDNLT
;
A
#
# COMPACT_ATOMS: atom_id res chain seq x y z
N MET A 1 5.71 -27.62 -35.54
CA MET A 1 4.80 -26.45 -35.36
C MET A 1 4.75 -26.15 -33.87
N GLY A 2 5.14 -24.95 -33.42
CA GLY A 2 5.12 -24.65 -31.98
C GLY A 2 5.86 -23.40 -31.49
N CYS A 3 6.29 -22.49 -32.38
CA CYS A 3 7.02 -21.29 -31.95
C CYS A 3 6.57 -20.07 -32.78
N LYS A 4 5.34 -19.60 -32.56
CA LYS A 4 4.86 -18.29 -33.06
C LYS A 4 3.93 -17.54 -32.10
N PHE A 5 3.34 -18.21 -31.10
CA PHE A 5 2.42 -17.55 -30.16
C PHE A 5 3.11 -16.81 -29.00
N LEU A 6 4.29 -17.27 -28.55
CA LEU A 6 4.97 -16.67 -27.40
C LEU A 6 5.45 -15.23 -27.67
N ASN A 7 5.87 -14.93 -28.90
CA ASN A 7 6.41 -13.61 -29.26
C ASN A 7 5.34 -12.51 -29.33
N HIS A 8 4.08 -12.83 -29.67
CA HIS A 8 3.01 -11.84 -29.72
C HIS A 8 2.47 -11.49 -28.34
N HIS A 9 2.36 -12.47 -27.43
CA HIS A 9 2.00 -12.19 -26.05
C HIS A 9 3.08 -11.40 -25.32
N LEU A 10 4.36 -11.73 -25.54
CA LEU A 10 5.47 -10.98 -24.96
C LEU A 10 5.55 -9.55 -25.50
N MET A 11 5.36 -9.34 -26.81
CA MET A 11 5.28 -8.00 -27.40
C MET A 11 4.09 -7.20 -26.86
N LEU A 12 2.92 -7.83 -26.70
CA LEU A 12 1.73 -7.16 -26.18
C LEU A 12 1.92 -6.73 -24.72
N ILE A 13 2.56 -7.57 -23.89
CA ILE A 13 2.91 -7.23 -22.51
C ILE A 13 3.89 -6.05 -22.48
N LEU A 14 4.93 -6.06 -23.31
CA LEU A 14 5.89 -4.96 -23.41
C LEU A 14 5.23 -3.67 -23.92
N LEU A 15 4.29 -3.76 -24.86
CA LEU A 15 3.52 -2.62 -25.36
C LEU A 15 2.55 -2.07 -24.31
N ILE A 16 1.91 -2.91 -23.49
CA ILE A 16 1.07 -2.48 -22.37
C ILE A 16 1.93 -1.82 -21.29
N GLN A 17 3.08 -2.40 -20.94
CA GLN A 17 4.02 -1.81 -20.00
C GLN A 17 4.54 -0.47 -20.51
N LEU A 18 4.93 -0.38 -21.79
CA LEU A 18 5.39 0.87 -22.41
C LEU A 18 4.25 1.90 -22.50
N PHE A 19 3.03 1.49 -22.84
CA PHE A 19 1.88 2.40 -22.89
C PHE A 19 1.53 2.93 -21.50
N LEU A 20 1.45 2.05 -20.48
CA LEU A 20 1.28 2.45 -19.08
C LEU A 20 2.39 3.42 -18.66
N TRP A 21 3.64 3.12 -18.99
CA TRP A 21 4.80 3.95 -18.70
C TRP A 21 4.72 5.33 -19.39
N VAL A 22 4.30 5.37 -20.66
CA VAL A 22 4.12 6.61 -21.43
C VAL A 22 2.93 7.43 -20.91
N THR A 23 1.78 6.82 -20.57
CA THR A 23 0.67 7.55 -19.95
C THR A 23 1.03 8.13 -18.58
N LEU A 24 1.85 7.41 -17.80
CA LEU A 24 2.37 7.90 -16.51
C LEU A 24 3.32 9.09 -16.69
N PHE A 25 4.17 9.07 -17.72
CA PHE A 25 5.17 10.11 -17.98
C PHE A 25 4.60 11.36 -18.66
N VAL A 26 3.61 11.22 -19.55
CA VAL A 26 3.12 12.33 -20.40
C VAL A 26 2.20 13.30 -19.64
N ASN A 27 1.57 12.87 -18.54
CA ASN A 27 0.60 13.70 -17.80
C ASN A 27 1.15 14.30 -16.48
N GLY A 28 2.44 14.14 -16.17
CA GLY A 28 3.01 14.68 -14.93
C GLY A 28 2.35 14.15 -13.66
N GLN A 29 1.86 12.90 -13.70
CA GLN A 29 1.19 12.29 -12.56
C GLN A 29 2.18 12.14 -11.40
N PHE A 30 1.80 12.62 -10.21
CA PHE A 30 2.58 12.39 -8.99
C PHE A 30 2.83 10.89 -8.80
N ILE A 31 4.07 10.49 -8.54
CA ILE A 31 4.41 9.11 -8.20
C ILE A 31 5.09 9.13 -6.84
N PRO A 32 4.52 8.46 -5.82
CA PRO A 32 5.13 8.43 -4.50
C PRO A 32 6.51 7.78 -4.55
N GLY A 33 7.49 8.42 -3.91
CA GLY A 33 8.80 7.80 -3.67
C GLY A 33 8.71 6.58 -2.75
N PRO A 34 9.72 5.67 -2.80
CA PRO A 34 9.82 4.52 -1.91
C PRO A 34 9.89 4.97 -0.45
N ARG A 35 9.08 4.36 0.41
CA ARG A 35 8.96 4.78 1.80
C ARG A 35 8.66 3.65 2.77
N SER A 36 8.94 3.87 4.04
CA SER A 36 8.56 2.96 5.14
C SER A 36 7.96 3.72 6.32
N GLY A 37 7.26 3.00 7.21
CA GLY A 37 6.63 3.57 8.40
C GLY A 37 5.53 4.61 8.11
N HIS A 38 4.96 4.57 6.91
CA HIS A 38 3.74 5.29 6.55
C HIS A 38 2.53 4.47 6.95
N THR A 39 1.35 5.10 6.96
CA THR A 39 0.07 4.41 7.11
C THR A 39 -0.74 4.52 5.83
N ALA A 40 -1.64 3.56 5.60
CA ALA A 40 -2.57 3.55 4.47
C ALA A 40 -4.00 3.36 4.99
N THR A 41 -4.89 4.29 4.66
CA THR A 41 -6.27 4.32 5.15
C THR A 41 -7.25 4.38 3.98
N HIS A 42 -8.15 3.40 3.88
CA HIS A 42 -9.14 3.30 2.80
C HIS A 42 -10.44 4.06 3.13
N ILE A 43 -10.81 5.05 2.31
CA ILE A 43 -12.02 5.88 2.48
C ILE A 43 -12.72 6.02 1.13
N GLY A 44 -13.95 5.51 1.03
CA GLY A 44 -14.70 5.50 -0.22
C GLY A 44 -13.91 4.76 -1.30
N GLU A 45 -13.60 5.44 -2.41
CA GLU A 45 -12.85 4.88 -3.56
C GLU A 45 -11.36 5.26 -3.53
N LYS A 46 -10.86 5.74 -2.38
CA LYS A 46 -9.50 6.27 -2.24
C LYS A 46 -8.75 5.57 -1.12
N ILE A 47 -7.45 5.39 -1.32
CA ILE A 47 -6.54 4.96 -0.26
C ILE A 47 -5.59 6.11 0.03
N TYR A 48 -5.68 6.68 1.23
CA TYR A 48 -4.83 7.76 1.71
C TYR A 48 -3.57 7.20 2.35
N PHE A 49 -2.42 7.69 1.92
CA PHE A 49 -1.10 7.36 2.43
C PHE A 49 -0.55 8.57 3.16
N ILE A 50 -0.10 8.37 4.39
CA ILE A 50 0.26 9.46 5.30
C ILE A 50 1.66 9.21 5.85
N GLY A 51 2.54 10.20 5.70
CA GLY A 51 3.88 10.25 6.27
C GLY A 51 4.81 9.14 5.79
N GLY A 52 5.60 8.63 6.74
CA GLY A 52 6.69 7.70 6.51
C GLY A 52 7.98 8.38 6.04
N ALA A 53 9.08 7.63 6.10
CA ALA A 53 10.39 8.10 5.63
C ALA A 53 10.54 7.75 4.14
N ASN A 54 10.68 8.77 3.29
CA ASN A 54 10.95 8.63 1.86
C ASN A 54 12.45 8.50 1.62
N PHE A 55 12.88 7.34 1.10
CA PHE A 55 14.29 7.01 0.93
C PHE A 55 14.94 7.65 -0.30
N SER A 56 14.15 8.27 -1.18
CA SER A 56 14.68 9.05 -2.30
C SER A 56 15.02 10.50 -1.91
N ASN A 57 14.56 10.98 -0.74
CA ASN A 57 14.82 12.33 -0.30
C ASN A 57 16.00 12.36 0.69
N THR A 58 17.13 12.91 0.24
CA THR A 58 18.36 13.00 1.05
C THR A 58 18.36 14.16 2.04
N ASN A 59 17.40 15.09 1.93
CA ASN A 59 17.38 16.31 2.75
C ASN A 59 16.37 16.14 3.90
N GLN A 60 16.87 15.74 5.08
CA GLN A 60 16.06 15.43 6.26
C GLN A 60 15.61 16.65 7.07
N GLU A 61 16.23 17.82 6.89
CA GLU A 61 16.11 18.96 7.83
C GLU A 61 14.85 19.83 7.65
N THR A 62 14.06 19.64 6.59
CA THR A 62 12.82 20.42 6.31
C THR A 62 11.64 19.56 5.87
N GLN A 63 11.63 18.27 6.19
CA GLN A 63 10.58 17.36 5.68
C GLN A 63 9.25 17.59 6.40
N GLU A 64 8.19 17.83 5.66
CA GLU A 64 6.82 17.64 6.13
C GLU A 64 6.41 16.18 5.86
N SER A 65 5.36 15.71 6.52
CA SER A 65 4.78 14.42 6.11
C SER A 65 4.14 14.57 4.74
N ASP A 66 4.54 13.73 3.79
CA ASP A 66 3.80 13.62 2.54
C ASP A 66 2.41 13.04 2.84
N ILE A 67 1.38 13.68 2.31
CA ILE A 67 0.04 13.13 2.26
C ILE A 67 -0.37 13.02 0.80
N PHE A 68 -0.78 11.83 0.38
CA PHE A 68 -1.22 11.56 -0.98
C PHE A 68 -2.25 10.43 -0.95
N TYR A 69 -3.02 10.27 -2.02
CA TYR A 69 -3.93 9.13 -2.14
C TYR A 69 -3.85 8.47 -3.50
N TYR A 70 -4.20 7.19 -3.53
CA TYR A 70 -4.53 6.48 -4.75
C TYR A 70 -6.04 6.59 -4.99
N ASP A 71 -6.43 7.12 -6.15
CA ASP A 71 -7.83 7.20 -6.59
C ASP A 71 -8.15 5.95 -7.41
N GLY A 72 -8.96 5.06 -6.85
CA GLY A 72 -9.35 3.80 -7.50
C GLY A 72 -10.17 3.99 -8.77
N ASN A 73 -10.90 5.11 -8.89
CA ASN A 73 -11.68 5.41 -10.10
C ASN A 73 -10.80 5.90 -11.24
N LYS A 74 -9.79 6.73 -10.91
CA LYS A 74 -8.86 7.29 -11.90
C LYS A 74 -7.65 6.40 -12.15
N LEU A 75 -7.45 5.39 -11.31
CA LEU A 75 -6.26 4.54 -11.25
C LEU A 75 -4.97 5.38 -11.15
N ALA A 76 -5.03 6.47 -10.39
CA ALA A 76 -4.00 7.49 -10.36
C ALA A 76 -3.65 7.94 -8.94
N TRP A 77 -2.39 8.32 -8.78
CA TRP A 77 -1.84 8.91 -7.56
C TRP A 77 -2.04 10.42 -7.57
N VAL A 78 -2.42 10.95 -6.40
CA VAL A 78 -2.68 12.38 -6.21
C VAL A 78 -2.01 12.85 -4.93
N GLU A 79 -1.12 13.83 -5.06
CA GLU A 79 -0.54 14.52 -3.91
C GLU A 79 -1.57 15.45 -3.28
N VAL A 80 -1.74 15.35 -1.96
CA VAL A 80 -2.68 16.20 -1.21
C VAL A 80 -2.01 17.51 -0.83
N ASN A 81 -0.73 17.50 -0.45
CA ASN A 81 -0.02 18.69 0.02
C ASN A 81 -0.09 19.86 -0.98
N SER A 82 -0.02 19.57 -2.29
CA SER A 82 -0.19 20.59 -3.35
C SER A 82 -1.59 21.19 -3.43
N GLN A 83 -2.62 20.52 -2.89
CA GLN A 83 -4.01 20.99 -2.86
C GLN A 83 -4.35 21.82 -1.62
N VAL A 84 -3.62 21.63 -0.51
CA VAL A 84 -3.91 22.24 0.80
C VAL A 84 -2.81 23.17 1.30
N ASN A 85 -1.79 23.43 0.48
CA ASN A 85 -0.67 24.30 0.83
C ASN A 85 -1.17 25.68 1.33
N GLY A 86 -0.73 26.09 2.52
CA GLY A 86 -1.16 27.33 3.17
C GLY A 86 -2.48 27.28 3.95
N GLN A 87 -3.17 26.12 4.02
CA GLN A 87 -4.38 25.94 4.83
C GLN A 87 -4.12 25.35 6.23
N GLY A 88 -2.86 25.36 6.69
CA GLY A 88 -2.47 24.82 8.00
C GLY A 88 -2.40 23.29 8.06
N ALA A 89 -2.24 22.64 6.90
CA ALA A 89 -2.11 21.19 6.77
C ALA A 89 -0.66 20.70 6.85
N ASP A 90 0.26 21.53 7.34
CA ASP A 90 1.70 21.22 7.46
C ASP A 90 1.90 20.23 8.62
N LEU A 91 1.61 18.96 8.35
CA LEU A 91 1.80 17.89 9.31
C LEU A 91 3.31 17.70 9.49
N PRO A 92 3.83 17.72 10.73
CA PRO A 92 5.23 17.41 10.96
C PRO A 92 5.58 16.03 10.38
N PRO A 93 6.85 15.77 10.05
CA PRO A 93 7.24 14.46 9.53
C PRO A 93 6.89 13.39 10.57
N LYS A 94 6.11 12.40 10.16
CA LYS A 94 5.56 11.36 11.03
C LYS A 94 5.95 10.00 10.48
N PHE A 95 6.76 9.29 11.26
CA PHE A 95 7.20 7.94 10.97
C PHE A 95 6.72 6.98 12.06
N GLY A 96 6.25 5.78 11.66
CA GLY A 96 5.81 4.75 12.59
C GLY A 96 4.57 5.13 13.40
N HIS A 97 3.77 6.09 12.91
CA HIS A 97 2.49 6.46 13.49
C HIS A 97 1.41 5.43 13.12
N THR A 98 0.24 5.57 13.74
CA THR A 98 -0.98 4.95 13.25
C THR A 98 -1.96 5.99 12.72
N ALA A 99 -2.83 5.58 11.78
CA ALA A 99 -3.88 6.42 11.23
C ALA A 99 -5.20 5.65 11.21
N ASN A 100 -6.28 6.32 11.62
CA ASN A 100 -7.59 5.72 11.71
C ASN A 100 -8.68 6.69 11.25
N ILE A 101 -9.71 6.15 10.60
CA ILE A 101 -10.91 6.92 10.26
C ILE A 101 -11.69 7.19 11.54
N GLY A 102 -12.24 8.40 11.68
CA GLY A 102 -13.18 8.68 12.76
C GLY A 102 -14.41 7.79 12.67
N VAL A 103 -15.01 7.46 13.81
CA VAL A 103 -16.21 6.62 13.85
C VAL A 103 -17.43 7.49 14.11
N GLY A 104 -18.59 7.10 13.58
CA GLY A 104 -19.84 7.86 13.73
C GLY A 104 -19.86 9.15 12.89
N SER A 105 -20.14 10.30 13.50
CA SER A 105 -20.25 11.58 12.79
C SER A 105 -18.91 12.17 12.32
N LYS A 106 -17.80 11.47 12.54
CA LYS A 106 -16.43 11.90 12.18
C LYS A 106 -15.79 11.01 11.12
N GLN A 107 -16.59 10.24 10.37
CA GLN A 107 -16.10 9.35 9.30
C GLN A 107 -15.34 10.09 8.18
N ASP A 108 -15.50 11.41 8.07
CA ASP A 108 -14.78 12.24 7.11
C ASP A 108 -13.40 12.69 7.61
N LEU A 109 -12.99 12.29 8.83
CA LEU A 109 -11.71 12.65 9.42
C LEU A 109 -10.77 11.44 9.50
N ILE A 110 -9.47 11.70 9.30
CA ILE A 110 -8.40 10.78 9.62
C ILE A 110 -7.68 11.28 10.88
N PHE A 111 -7.62 10.44 11.91
CA PHE A 111 -6.89 10.66 13.13
C PHE A 111 -5.49 10.04 13.01
N ILE A 112 -4.46 10.87 13.13
CA ILE A 112 -3.06 10.45 13.07
C ILE A 112 -2.50 10.50 14.50
N ILE A 113 -2.09 9.36 15.04
CA ILE A 113 -1.72 9.21 16.44
C ILE A 113 -0.32 8.58 16.56
N GLY A 114 0.48 9.14 17.48
CA GLY A 114 1.85 8.71 17.72
C GLY A 114 2.78 9.06 16.56
N GLY A 115 3.82 8.25 16.39
CA GLY A 115 4.88 8.49 15.43
C GLY A 115 5.82 9.61 15.84
N ASP A 116 7.04 9.55 15.32
CA ASP A 116 8.06 10.56 15.57
C ASP A 116 8.58 11.19 14.27
N ARG A 117 9.29 12.31 14.44
CA ARG A 117 10.09 12.93 13.39
C ARG A 117 11.40 12.18 13.28
N TYR A 118 11.92 12.01 12.07
CA TYR A 118 13.32 11.65 11.86
C TYR A 118 14.21 12.85 12.21
N SER A 119 14.21 13.30 13.46
CA SER A 119 14.85 14.55 13.90
C SER A 119 15.98 14.27 14.88
N ARG A 120 16.98 15.15 14.93
CA ARG A 120 18.08 15.10 15.92
C ARG A 120 17.60 15.30 17.37
N CYS A 121 16.35 15.74 17.57
CA CYS A 121 15.75 15.98 18.88
C CYS A 121 14.43 15.21 19.02
N PRO A 122 14.47 13.87 19.10
CA PRO A 122 13.28 13.05 19.27
C PRO A 122 12.52 13.44 20.55
N ASN A 123 11.18 13.53 20.46
CA ASN A 123 10.37 13.68 21.66
C ASN A 123 10.25 12.32 22.36
N LYS A 124 10.85 12.20 23.54
CA LYS A 124 10.99 10.94 24.29
C LYS A 124 9.65 10.27 24.64
N ASP A 125 8.55 11.02 24.64
CA ASP A 125 7.22 10.50 24.93
C ASP A 125 6.49 9.97 23.67
N ASN A 126 7.06 10.16 22.48
CA ASN A 126 6.48 9.65 21.24
C ASN A 126 6.63 8.13 21.18
N ILE A 127 5.53 7.45 20.86
CA ILE A 127 5.47 6.02 20.65
C ILE A 127 5.38 5.74 19.15
N ILE A 128 6.22 4.85 18.65
CA ILE A 128 6.27 4.40 17.26
C ILE A 128 5.92 2.92 17.15
N PHE A 129 5.48 2.50 15.97
CA PHE A 129 5.12 1.12 15.62
C PHE A 129 4.08 0.48 16.54
N MET A 130 3.16 1.31 17.02
CA MET A 130 1.89 0.87 17.62
C MET A 130 0.99 0.27 16.55
N SER A 131 0.05 -0.55 16.97
CA SER A 131 -1.14 -0.83 16.17
C SER A 131 -2.36 -0.13 16.76
N SER A 132 -3.41 -0.01 15.97
CA SER A 132 -4.67 0.52 16.45
C SER A 132 -5.86 -0.08 15.72
N ALA A 133 -7.02 0.00 16.38
CA ALA A 133 -8.29 -0.36 15.80
C ALA A 133 -9.37 0.63 16.25
N SER A 134 -10.32 0.90 15.35
CA SER A 134 -11.43 1.83 15.63
C SER A 134 -12.72 1.05 15.83
N TYR A 135 -13.44 1.33 16.91
CA TYR A 135 -14.72 0.70 17.22
C TYR A 135 -15.58 1.62 18.09
N GLU A 136 -16.88 1.71 17.78
CA GLU A 136 -17.87 2.46 18.58
C GLU A 136 -17.42 3.85 19.05
N GLY A 137 -16.94 4.69 18.12
CA GLY A 137 -16.54 6.06 18.45
C GLY A 137 -15.16 6.17 19.09
N LYS A 138 -14.44 5.07 19.30
CA LYS A 138 -13.15 5.02 19.99
C LYS A 138 -12.05 4.45 19.11
N ILE A 139 -10.85 5.00 19.24
CA ILE A 139 -9.61 4.45 18.69
C ILE A 139 -8.85 3.81 19.85
N TYR A 140 -8.58 2.52 19.73
CA TYR A 140 -7.81 1.72 20.69
C TYR A 140 -6.36 1.65 20.20
N LEU A 141 -5.40 1.85 21.09
CA LEU A 141 -3.96 1.78 20.79
C LEU A 141 -3.32 0.63 21.54
N PHE A 142 -2.36 -0.02 20.90
CA PHE A 142 -1.71 -1.21 21.44
C PHE A 142 -0.20 -1.20 21.21
N GLY A 143 0.53 -1.51 22.29
CA GLY A 143 1.98 -1.73 22.29
C GLY A 143 2.75 -0.59 21.65
N GLY A 144 3.78 -0.94 20.90
CA GLY A 144 4.74 0.01 20.33
C GLY A 144 5.93 0.26 21.25
N VAL A 145 6.83 1.11 20.78
CA VAL A 145 8.08 1.44 21.47
C VAL A 145 8.26 2.94 21.50
N SER A 146 8.62 3.49 22.64
CA SER A 146 9.09 4.87 22.73
C SER A 146 10.52 4.97 22.23
N ILE A 147 10.99 6.20 22.01
CA ILE A 147 12.31 6.43 21.40
C ILE A 147 13.45 6.08 22.36
N ASP A 148 13.23 6.13 23.67
CA ASP A 148 14.18 5.63 24.67
C ASP A 148 14.13 4.10 24.85
N ASN A 149 13.55 3.38 23.87
CA ASN A 149 13.34 1.95 23.87
C ASN A 149 12.50 1.43 25.05
N LYS A 150 11.71 2.29 25.71
CA LYS A 150 10.69 1.81 26.64
C LYS A 150 9.53 1.26 25.84
N ILE A 151 9.12 0.06 26.20
CA ILE A 151 8.06 -0.63 25.49
C ILE A 151 6.75 -0.42 26.23
N VAL A 152 5.70 -0.15 25.48
CA VAL A 152 4.35 0.02 26.02
C VAL A 152 3.76 -1.35 26.25
N TYR A 153 3.28 -1.61 27.46
CA TYR A 153 2.70 -2.90 27.80
C TYR A 153 1.36 -3.08 27.10
N MET A 154 1.04 -4.31 26.72
CA MET A 154 -0.27 -4.62 26.12
C MET A 154 -1.43 -4.54 27.12
N SER A 155 -1.12 -4.42 28.42
CA SER A 155 -2.08 -4.06 29.45
C SER A 155 -2.52 -2.60 29.37
N ASP A 156 -1.67 -1.74 28.79
CA ASP A 156 -1.94 -0.32 28.66
C ASP A 156 -2.68 -0.13 27.34
N ILE A 157 -3.99 0.09 27.42
CA ILE A 157 -4.85 0.27 26.24
C ILE A 157 -5.40 1.69 26.26
N PRO A 158 -4.60 2.70 25.85
CA PRO A 158 -5.11 4.05 25.64
C PRO A 158 -6.26 4.01 24.63
N ARG A 159 -7.32 4.75 24.96
CA ARG A 159 -8.48 4.88 24.09
C ARG A 159 -8.77 6.36 23.89
N TYR A 160 -8.90 6.73 22.63
CA TYR A 160 -9.25 8.09 22.24
C TYR A 160 -10.68 8.12 21.68
N SER A 161 -11.54 8.92 22.30
CA SER A 161 -12.92 9.12 21.85
C SER A 161 -12.96 10.14 20.72
N THR A 162 -13.30 9.68 19.53
CA THR A 162 -13.51 10.53 18.33
C THR A 162 -14.79 11.36 18.42
N VAL A 163 -15.74 10.98 19.29
CA VAL A 163 -16.99 11.70 19.51
C VAL A 163 -16.78 12.90 20.43
N SER A 164 -16.12 12.70 21.57
CA SER A 164 -15.90 13.75 22.57
C SER A 164 -14.55 14.47 22.42
N ASN A 165 -13.68 14.02 21.52
CA ASN A 165 -12.31 14.53 21.35
C ASN A 165 -11.52 14.48 22.68
N THR A 166 -11.62 13.36 23.39
CA THR A 166 -10.95 13.18 24.69
C THR A 166 -10.28 11.82 24.77
N TRP A 167 -9.13 11.79 25.45
CA TRP A 167 -8.54 10.55 25.91
C TRP A 167 -9.32 10.05 27.12
N SER A 168 -9.71 8.77 27.11
CA SER A 168 -10.22 8.13 28.33
C SER A 168 -9.04 7.53 29.07
N SER A 169 -8.81 8.04 30.28
CA SER A 169 -7.83 7.52 31.25
C SER A 169 -8.49 6.68 32.34
N ASP A 170 -9.73 6.21 32.15
CA ASP A 170 -10.32 5.20 33.05
C ASP A 170 -9.31 4.06 33.15
N VAL A 171 -8.80 3.84 34.36
CA VAL A 171 -7.85 2.78 34.67
C VAL A 171 -8.58 1.48 34.35
N VAL A 172 -8.33 0.97 33.15
CA VAL A 172 -8.83 -0.32 32.71
C VAL A 172 -8.19 -1.32 33.65
N THR A 173 -9.00 -1.86 34.55
CA THR A 173 -8.70 -3.04 35.35
C THR A 173 -8.00 -4.03 34.45
N LEU A 174 -6.71 -4.23 34.72
CA LEU A 174 -5.83 -5.16 34.03
C LEU A 174 -6.60 -6.46 33.75
N ALA A 175 -6.56 -6.94 32.52
CA ALA A 175 -7.03 -8.29 32.22
C ALA A 175 -6.19 -9.28 33.06
N GLN A 176 -6.77 -9.82 34.14
CA GLN A 176 -6.14 -10.88 34.90
C GLN A 176 -6.26 -12.19 34.11
N GLY A 177 -5.10 -12.78 33.82
CA GLY A 177 -4.98 -14.02 33.05
C GLY A 177 -4.98 -13.76 31.55
N ASN A 178 -3.85 -14.05 30.90
CA ASN A 178 -3.68 -14.06 29.44
C ASN A 178 -3.40 -12.72 28.74
N THR A 179 -2.91 -11.70 29.44
CA THR A 179 -2.40 -10.48 28.77
C THR A 179 -1.19 -10.84 27.89
N PRO A 180 -1.20 -10.52 26.59
CA PRO A 180 -0.09 -10.81 25.71
C PRO A 180 1.17 -10.03 26.11
N GLY A 181 2.34 -10.61 25.85
CA GLY A 181 3.60 -9.91 26.07
C GLY A 181 3.73 -8.61 25.25
N PRO A 182 4.55 -7.65 25.72
CA PRO A 182 4.85 -6.40 25.03
C PRO A 182 5.34 -6.66 23.60
N ARG A 183 5.04 -5.76 22.66
CA ARG A 183 5.37 -5.92 21.23
C ARG A 183 5.25 -4.61 20.45
N ALA A 184 6.08 -4.47 19.41
CA ALA A 184 5.99 -3.39 18.41
C ALA A 184 5.97 -3.98 16.99
N GLY A 185 5.46 -3.21 16.03
CA GLY A 185 5.37 -3.63 14.62
C GLY A 185 4.40 -4.78 14.37
N HIS A 186 3.39 -4.92 15.23
CA HIS A 186 2.28 -5.86 15.08
C HIS A 186 1.12 -5.18 14.34
N SER A 187 0.14 -5.97 13.90
CA SER A 187 -1.10 -5.45 13.31
C SER A 187 -2.29 -5.66 14.24
N ALA A 188 -3.35 -4.87 14.04
CA ALA A 188 -4.61 -4.97 14.75
C ALA A 188 -5.77 -4.95 13.77
N VAL A 189 -6.74 -5.86 13.95
CA VAL A 189 -8.00 -5.86 13.19
C VAL A 189 -9.19 -6.02 14.14
N LEU A 190 -10.29 -5.32 13.85
CA LEU A 190 -11.54 -5.45 14.59
C LEU A 190 -12.42 -6.51 13.94
N VAL A 191 -12.76 -7.59 14.65
CA VAL A 191 -13.70 -8.63 14.25
C VAL A 191 -14.77 -8.82 15.31
N GLU A 192 -16.04 -8.56 14.96
CA GLU A 192 -17.22 -8.80 15.82
C GLU A 192 -17.10 -8.26 17.26
N GLY A 193 -16.69 -6.99 17.41
CA GLY A 193 -16.53 -6.34 18.72
C GLY A 193 -15.31 -6.85 19.51
N LYS A 194 -14.43 -7.64 18.90
CA LYS A 194 -13.13 -8.03 19.46
C LYS A 194 -12.01 -7.50 18.59
N ILE A 195 -10.92 -7.06 19.20
CA ILE A 195 -9.73 -6.61 18.47
C ILE A 195 -8.70 -7.73 18.50
N CYS A 196 -8.35 -8.26 17.34
CA CYS A 196 -7.30 -9.25 17.17
C CYS A 196 -5.97 -8.55 16.89
N ILE A 197 -4.97 -8.86 17.71
CA ILE A 197 -3.57 -8.47 17.53
C ILE A 197 -2.78 -9.64 16.97
N PHE A 198 -1.97 -9.39 15.94
CA PHE A 198 -1.13 -10.41 15.33
C PHE A 198 0.34 -9.98 15.16
N GLY A 199 1.24 -10.90 15.50
CA GLY A 199 2.69 -10.79 15.35
C GLY A 199 3.32 -9.71 16.23
N GLY A 200 4.33 -9.05 15.67
CA GLY A 200 5.19 -8.07 16.34
C GLY A 200 6.50 -8.68 16.83
N SER A 201 7.31 -7.86 17.50
CA SER A 201 8.50 -8.35 18.21
C SER A 201 8.82 -7.55 19.45
N PHE A 202 9.57 -8.16 20.35
CA PHE A 202 10.11 -7.61 21.58
C PHE A 202 11.56 -8.08 21.75
N ASN A 203 12.51 -7.16 22.00
CA ASN A 203 13.94 -7.47 22.13
C ASN A 203 14.45 -8.40 21.01
N ASN A 204 14.13 -8.06 19.75
CA ASN A 204 14.47 -8.85 18.56
C ASN A 204 13.93 -10.28 18.52
N SER A 205 12.99 -10.62 19.39
CA SER A 205 12.34 -11.92 19.48
C SER A 205 10.85 -11.80 19.19
N SER A 206 10.28 -12.83 18.59
CA SER A 206 8.83 -12.90 18.45
C SER A 206 8.14 -13.05 19.82
N PRO A 207 6.92 -12.51 19.97
CA PRO A 207 6.13 -12.76 21.16
C PRO A 207 5.81 -14.24 21.30
N THR A 208 5.72 -14.71 22.55
CA THR A 208 5.31 -16.10 22.87
C THR A 208 3.95 -16.43 22.27
N GLU A 209 3.02 -15.46 22.35
CA GLU A 209 1.69 -15.56 21.77
C GLU A 209 1.61 -14.71 20.50
N PRO A 210 1.68 -15.31 19.28
CA PRO A 210 1.63 -14.57 18.03
C PRO A 210 0.28 -13.89 17.82
N ILE A 211 -0.80 -14.44 18.39
CA ILE A 211 -2.16 -13.90 18.28
C ILE A 211 -2.76 -13.67 19.67
N ALA A 212 -3.47 -12.57 19.82
CA ALA A 212 -4.24 -12.26 21.02
C ALA A 212 -5.50 -11.49 20.65
N MET A 213 -6.60 -11.69 21.37
CA MET A 213 -7.88 -11.02 21.13
C MET A 213 -8.35 -10.29 22.37
N LEU A 214 -8.61 -8.99 22.24
CA LEU A 214 -9.24 -8.15 23.26
C LEU A 214 -10.75 -8.11 23.04
N ASN A 215 -11.53 -8.47 24.06
CA ASN A 215 -12.96 -8.16 24.07
C ASN A 215 -13.16 -6.66 24.36
N THR A 216 -13.76 -5.90 23.43
CA THR A 216 -13.89 -4.44 23.62
C THR A 216 -14.90 -4.02 24.68
N SER A 217 -15.82 -4.92 25.05
CA SER A 217 -16.84 -4.69 26.08
C SER A 217 -16.31 -4.97 27.49
N THR A 218 -15.56 -6.07 27.67
CA THR A 218 -15.01 -6.46 29.00
C THR A 218 -13.58 -5.99 29.22
N LEU A 219 -12.87 -5.65 28.14
CA LEU A 219 -11.44 -5.31 28.11
C LEU A 219 -10.54 -6.46 28.59
N GLU A 220 -10.99 -7.69 28.39
CA GLU A 220 -10.25 -8.89 28.72
C GLU A 220 -9.54 -9.47 27.49
N TRP A 221 -8.30 -9.89 27.69
CA TRP A 221 -7.50 -10.59 26.70
C TRP A 221 -7.82 -12.09 26.67
N SER A 222 -7.76 -12.67 25.48
CA SER A 222 -7.80 -14.11 25.25
C SER A 222 -6.77 -14.51 24.21
N ILE A 223 -6.22 -15.72 24.32
CA ILE A 223 -5.25 -16.27 23.37
C ILE A 223 -5.95 -17.40 22.61
N PRO A 224 -6.55 -17.11 21.44
CA PRO A 224 -7.24 -18.14 20.67
C PRO A 224 -6.25 -19.10 20.04
N HIS A 225 -6.60 -20.39 20.01
CA HIS A 225 -5.82 -21.40 19.30
C HIS A 225 -6.33 -21.55 17.87
N PHE A 226 -5.48 -21.19 16.91
CA PHE A 226 -5.76 -21.36 15.48
C PHE A 226 -5.10 -22.64 14.94
N LYS A 227 -5.86 -23.46 14.22
CA LYS A 227 -5.35 -24.69 13.59
C LYS A 227 -5.16 -24.50 12.08
N ASN A 228 -4.20 -25.21 11.49
CA ASN A 228 -4.07 -25.26 10.03
C ASN A 228 -4.55 -26.61 9.52
N PRO A 229 -5.73 -26.72 8.89
CA PRO A 229 -6.21 -28.01 8.40
C PRO A 229 -5.61 -28.39 7.03
N ARG A 230 -4.81 -27.53 6.38
CA ARG A 230 -4.14 -27.82 5.10
C ARG A 230 -2.74 -28.40 5.28
N SER A 231 -2.16 -28.35 6.47
CA SER A 231 -0.79 -28.82 6.71
C SER A 231 -0.61 -29.25 8.16
N ASN A 232 0.43 -30.05 8.42
CA ASN A 232 0.83 -30.38 9.79
C ASN A 232 1.55 -29.21 10.50
N MET A 233 1.52 -27.99 9.94
CA MET A 233 2.09 -26.81 10.61
C MET A 233 1.20 -26.40 11.77
N GLN A 234 1.67 -26.69 12.97
CA GLN A 234 0.95 -26.39 14.19
C GLN A 234 1.19 -24.96 14.68
N ASN A 235 2.34 -24.37 14.34
CA ASN A 235 2.73 -23.05 14.82
C ASN A 235 2.32 -21.93 13.87
N LEU A 236 1.81 -20.84 14.42
CA LEU A 236 1.55 -19.62 13.68
C LEU A 236 2.85 -18.99 13.13
N PRO A 237 2.78 -18.30 11.99
CA PRO A 237 3.93 -17.58 11.45
C PRO A 237 4.33 -16.44 12.39
N LYS A 238 5.63 -16.15 12.42
CA LYS A 238 6.24 -15.24 13.37
C LYS A 238 6.67 -13.94 12.68
N LEU A 239 5.71 -13.06 12.43
CA LEU A 239 5.88 -11.87 11.60
C LEU A 239 5.98 -10.57 12.39
N VAL A 240 6.74 -9.60 11.86
CA VAL A 240 6.80 -8.20 12.32
C VAL A 240 6.79 -7.25 11.11
N TYR A 241 6.29 -6.02 11.28
CA TYR A 241 6.17 -5.00 10.23
C TYR A 241 5.35 -5.47 9.00
N HIS A 242 4.45 -6.43 9.21
CA HIS A 242 3.51 -6.90 8.21
C HIS A 242 2.27 -6.02 8.19
N THR A 243 1.44 -6.17 7.15
CA THR A 243 0.10 -5.57 7.11
C THR A 243 -0.95 -6.64 7.38
N ALA A 244 -2.07 -6.23 7.99
CA ALA A 244 -3.25 -7.07 8.11
C ALA A 244 -4.51 -6.26 7.84
N THR A 245 -5.47 -6.88 7.16
CA THR A 245 -6.80 -6.31 6.93
C THR A 245 -7.87 -7.36 7.12
N LEU A 246 -9.04 -6.96 7.60
CA LEU A 246 -10.18 -7.84 7.74
C LEU A 246 -11.10 -7.71 6.52
N VAL A 247 -11.47 -8.85 5.96
CA VAL A 247 -12.55 -8.97 4.98
C VAL A 247 -13.54 -9.98 5.53
N ASP A 248 -14.80 -9.56 5.72
CA ASP A 248 -15.84 -10.31 6.43
C ASP A 248 -15.39 -10.73 7.85
N LYS A 249 -15.07 -12.02 8.02
CA LYS A 249 -14.58 -12.62 9.26
C LYS A 249 -13.24 -13.32 9.04
N ARG A 250 -12.44 -12.81 8.11
CA ARG A 250 -11.15 -13.38 7.74
C ARG A 250 -10.11 -12.28 7.68
N MET A 251 -9.06 -12.44 8.46
CA MET A 251 -7.92 -11.53 8.44
C MET A 251 -6.92 -12.03 7.40
N LEU A 252 -6.64 -11.19 6.41
CA LEU A 252 -5.55 -11.38 5.46
C LEU A 252 -4.30 -10.70 6.00
N VAL A 253 -3.20 -11.44 6.10
CA VAL A 253 -1.89 -10.94 6.52
C VAL A 253 -0.90 -11.10 5.37
N ALA A 254 -0.13 -10.05 5.11
CA ALA A 254 0.82 -10.03 4.00
C ALA A 254 2.09 -9.24 4.36
N PHE A 255 3.16 -9.52 3.62
CA PHE A 255 4.44 -8.82 3.70
C PHE A 255 5.07 -8.86 5.10
N GLY A 256 5.95 -7.90 5.39
CA GLY A 256 6.70 -7.82 6.62
C GLY A 256 7.90 -8.76 6.66
N ASN A 257 8.37 -9.02 7.88
CA ASN A 257 9.58 -9.78 8.15
C ASN A 257 9.27 -11.01 8.99
N ASP A 258 9.87 -12.13 8.61
CA ASP A 258 9.94 -13.32 9.45
C ASP A 258 11.02 -13.13 10.51
N THR A 259 10.60 -13.13 11.76
CA THR A 259 11.48 -12.94 12.93
C THR A 259 12.39 -14.14 13.21
N ASN A 260 12.07 -15.35 12.72
CA ASN A 260 12.93 -16.53 12.85
C ASN A 260 13.99 -16.58 11.75
N ASN A 261 13.67 -16.07 10.57
CA ASN A 261 14.60 -16.03 9.46
C ASN A 261 15.53 -14.82 9.63
N LYS A 262 16.85 -15.04 9.55
CA LYS A 262 17.83 -13.94 9.56
C LYS A 262 18.64 -13.93 8.27
N VAL A 263 18.66 -12.79 7.61
CA VAL A 263 19.46 -12.53 6.40
C VAL A 263 20.42 -11.38 6.72
N ASN A 264 21.72 -11.66 6.69
CA ASN A 264 22.78 -10.70 7.02
C ASN A 264 22.62 -10.03 8.40
N GLY A 265 22.14 -10.78 9.40
CA GLY A 265 21.93 -10.25 10.75
C GLY A 265 20.58 -9.55 10.98
N TYR A 266 19.80 -9.31 9.92
CA TYR A 266 18.48 -8.68 9.97
C TYR A 266 17.36 -9.71 9.78
N LYS A 267 16.13 -9.40 10.23
CA LYS A 267 14.98 -10.30 10.03
C LYS A 267 14.65 -10.44 8.54
N GLY A 268 14.53 -11.66 8.04
CA GLY A 268 14.28 -11.98 6.63
C GLY A 268 12.90 -11.49 6.17
N LEU A 269 12.75 -11.28 4.85
CA LEU A 269 11.46 -10.88 4.27
C LEU A 269 10.48 -12.06 4.25
N ASN A 270 9.21 -11.76 4.51
CA ASN A 270 8.12 -12.70 4.31
C ASN A 270 7.49 -12.51 2.92
N PHE A 271 7.37 -13.61 2.16
CA PHE A 271 6.76 -13.65 0.84
C PHE A 271 5.40 -14.36 0.82
N ASP A 272 5.02 -14.99 1.93
CA ASP A 272 3.77 -15.73 2.05
C ASP A 272 2.62 -14.81 2.44
N PHE A 273 1.42 -15.19 2.01
CA PHE A 273 0.17 -14.60 2.45
C PHE A 273 -0.54 -15.56 3.40
N TYR A 274 -1.13 -15.02 4.45
CA TYR A 274 -1.83 -15.82 5.46
C TYR A 274 -3.28 -15.37 5.59
N ILE A 275 -4.19 -16.33 5.71
CA ILE A 275 -5.61 -16.08 5.99
C ILE A 275 -5.93 -16.70 7.34
N PHE A 276 -6.47 -15.90 8.25
CA PHE A 276 -7.01 -16.33 9.53
C PHE A 276 -8.54 -16.26 9.47
N ASP A 277 -9.22 -17.40 9.50
CA ASP A 277 -10.67 -17.51 9.50
C ASP A 277 -11.20 -17.58 10.94
N PHE A 278 -11.90 -16.53 11.37
CA PHE A 278 -12.46 -16.44 12.72
C PHE A 278 -13.75 -17.25 12.90
N ASN A 279 -14.34 -17.81 11.84
CA ASN A 279 -15.52 -18.67 11.99
C ASN A 279 -15.14 -20.02 12.62
N ASN A 280 -14.02 -20.58 12.19
CA ASN A 280 -13.57 -21.92 12.60
C ASN A 280 -12.28 -21.88 13.44
N PHE A 281 -11.70 -20.70 13.67
CA PHE A 281 -10.36 -20.53 14.24
C PHE A 281 -9.31 -21.33 13.46
N GLU A 282 -9.29 -21.10 12.15
CA GLU A 282 -8.38 -21.77 11.22
C GLU A 282 -7.45 -20.77 10.54
N TRP A 283 -6.23 -21.19 10.23
CA TRP A 283 -5.30 -20.37 9.48
C TRP A 283 -4.67 -21.13 8.32
N TYR A 284 -4.32 -20.40 7.27
CA TYR A 284 -3.89 -20.98 6.00
C TYR A 284 -2.84 -20.11 5.34
N ILE A 285 -1.88 -20.75 4.66
CA ILE A 285 -1.03 -20.08 3.68
C ILE A 285 -1.78 -20.06 2.35
N THR A 286 -1.69 -18.94 1.63
CA THR A 286 -2.23 -18.76 0.29
C THR A 286 -1.18 -18.10 -0.61
N THR A 287 -1.29 -18.31 -1.91
CA THR A 287 -0.45 -17.61 -2.91
C THR A 287 -1.21 -16.44 -3.54
N THR A 288 -0.48 -15.55 -4.22
CA THR A 288 -1.09 -14.51 -5.09
C THR A 288 -1.97 -15.14 -6.16
N ASP A 289 -1.54 -16.26 -6.73
CA ASP A 289 -2.26 -16.95 -7.78
C ASP A 289 -3.58 -17.52 -7.25
N GLU A 290 -3.56 -18.10 -6.05
CA GLU A 290 -4.79 -18.54 -5.39
C GLU A 290 -5.73 -17.35 -5.16
N LEU A 291 -5.24 -16.25 -4.58
CA LEU A 291 -6.02 -15.04 -4.28
C LEU A 291 -6.64 -14.37 -5.52
N THR A 292 -5.99 -14.47 -6.69
CA THR A 292 -6.39 -13.76 -7.91
C THR A 292 -7.11 -14.64 -8.94
N ASN A 293 -7.13 -15.97 -8.74
CA ASN A 293 -7.75 -16.89 -9.67
C ASN A 293 -9.28 -16.97 -9.47
N PRO A 294 -10.10 -16.56 -10.47
CA PRO A 294 -11.58 -16.63 -10.37
C PRO A 294 -12.13 -18.05 -10.22
N SER A 295 -11.35 -19.06 -10.64
CA SER A 295 -11.66 -20.49 -10.57
C SER A 295 -11.09 -21.18 -9.34
N ALA A 296 -10.19 -20.54 -8.58
CA ALA A 296 -9.95 -20.97 -7.22
C ALA A 296 -11.28 -20.82 -6.47
N ASN A 297 -11.61 -21.75 -5.58
CA ASN A 297 -12.90 -21.81 -4.89
C ASN A 297 -13.08 -20.66 -3.85
N ILE A 298 -12.54 -19.47 -4.15
CA ILE A 298 -12.55 -18.24 -3.35
C ILE A 298 -13.93 -17.60 -3.31
N GLN A 299 -14.81 -17.87 -4.29
CA GLN A 299 -16.23 -17.52 -4.15
C GLN A 299 -16.89 -18.15 -2.91
N LYS A 300 -16.27 -19.21 -2.35
CA LYS A 300 -16.65 -19.80 -1.06
C LYS A 300 -15.85 -19.25 0.15
N LEU A 301 -14.76 -18.53 -0.09
CA LEU A 301 -13.96 -17.86 0.95
C LEU A 301 -14.48 -16.45 1.27
N PHE A 302 -15.00 -15.73 0.28
CA PHE A 302 -15.61 -14.40 0.46
C PHE A 302 -16.88 -14.36 -0.37
N SER A 303 -18.03 -14.53 0.29
CA SER A 303 -19.33 -14.43 -0.39
C SER A 303 -19.61 -12.96 -0.68
N SER A 304 -19.25 -12.48 -1.86
CA SER A 304 -19.67 -11.16 -2.33
C SER A 304 -20.95 -11.26 -3.17
N SER A 305 -21.90 -10.40 -2.84
CA SER A 305 -23.07 -10.09 -3.63
C SER A 305 -22.71 -9.69 -5.06
N SER A 306 -23.27 -10.41 -6.04
CA SER A 306 -23.59 -10.02 -7.43
C SER A 306 -22.96 -8.74 -8.04
N VAL A 307 -21.63 -8.70 -8.22
CA VAL A 307 -20.96 -7.70 -9.10
C VAL A 307 -20.37 -8.34 -10.37
N GLY A 308 -20.11 -9.66 -10.36
CA GLY A 308 -19.45 -10.36 -11.47
C GLY A 308 -20.21 -10.37 -12.80
N ALA A 309 -21.52 -10.12 -12.80
CA ALA A 309 -22.33 -10.12 -14.02
C ALA A 309 -22.18 -8.84 -14.87
N ILE A 310 -21.82 -7.70 -14.26
CA ILE A 310 -21.79 -6.39 -14.94
C ILE A 310 -20.50 -6.20 -15.76
N ILE A 311 -19.39 -6.76 -15.29
CA ILE A 311 -18.08 -6.59 -15.95
C ILE A 311 -18.02 -7.42 -17.25
N GLY A 312 -18.64 -8.61 -17.28
CA GLY A 312 -18.67 -9.46 -18.47
C GLY A 312 -19.44 -8.85 -19.65
N SER A 313 -20.54 -8.13 -19.39
CA SER A 313 -21.33 -7.47 -20.44
C SER A 313 -20.63 -6.26 -21.06
N SER A 314 -19.88 -5.51 -20.26
CA SER A 314 -19.21 -4.28 -20.72
C SER A 314 -18.01 -4.56 -21.63
N VAL A 315 -17.24 -5.61 -21.34
CA VAL A 315 -16.07 -5.99 -22.17
C VAL A 315 -16.51 -6.51 -23.54
N LEU A 316 -17.62 -7.25 -23.62
CA LEU A 316 -18.12 -7.78 -24.89
C LEU A 316 -18.64 -6.64 -25.80
N GLY A 317 -19.29 -5.63 -25.23
CA GLY A 317 -19.75 -4.45 -25.97
C GLY A 317 -18.61 -3.66 -26.61
N VAL A 318 -17.51 -3.44 -25.88
CA VAL A 318 -16.34 -2.71 -26.39
C VAL A 318 -15.67 -3.46 -27.55
N LEU A 319 -15.55 -4.79 -27.47
CA LEU A 319 -14.97 -5.60 -28.54
C LEU A 319 -15.81 -5.58 -29.83
N VAL A 320 -17.14 -5.56 -29.72
CA VAL A 320 -18.04 -5.43 -30.86
C VAL A 320 -17.88 -4.07 -31.54
N ILE A 321 -17.80 -2.98 -30.75
CA ILE A 321 -17.61 -1.62 -31.28
C ILE A 321 -16.27 -1.51 -32.01
N VAL A 322 -15.19 -2.04 -31.43
CA VAL A 322 -13.85 -2.06 -32.06
C VAL A 322 -13.89 -2.86 -33.38
N GLY A 323 -14.56 -4.01 -33.40
CA GLY A 323 -14.75 -4.80 -34.63
C GLY A 323 -15.49 -4.04 -35.73
N ILE A 324 -16.55 -3.30 -35.38
CA ILE A 324 -17.29 -2.46 -36.32
C ILE A 324 -16.40 -1.34 -36.89
N LEU A 325 -15.62 -0.67 -36.04
CA LEU A 325 -14.72 0.40 -36.46
C LEU A 325 -13.63 -0.10 -37.43
N ILE A 326 -13.04 -1.26 -37.13
CA ILE A 326 -12.05 -1.91 -38.02
C ILE A 326 -12.70 -2.27 -39.37
N PHE A 327 -13.91 -2.84 -39.35
CA PHE A 327 -14.64 -3.19 -40.56
C PHE A 327 -14.95 -1.95 -41.43
N VAL A 328 -15.42 -0.86 -40.82
CA VAL A 328 -15.70 0.40 -41.51
C VAL A 328 -14.41 1.00 -42.12
N TYR A 329 -13.31 0.97 -41.37
CA TYR A 329 -12.01 1.44 -41.85
C TYR A 329 -11.56 0.65 -43.10
N TYR A 330 -11.63 -0.68 -43.07
CA TYR A 330 -11.26 -1.51 -44.22
C TYR A 330 -12.19 -1.30 -45.41
N ARG A 331 -13.50 -1.10 -45.18
CA ARG A 331 -14.44 -0.77 -46.26
C ARG A 331 -14.13 0.57 -46.92
N ARG A 332 -13.81 1.59 -46.12
CA ARG A 332 -13.42 2.92 -46.64
C ARG A 332 -12.13 2.86 -47.46
N LYS A 333 -11.12 2.13 -46.98
CA LYS A 333 -9.86 1.93 -47.69
C LYS A 333 -10.04 1.16 -49.00
N LYS A 334 -10.91 0.15 -49.03
CA LYS A 334 -11.22 -0.61 -50.26
C LYS A 334 -11.95 0.25 -51.30
N ASN A 335 -12.78 1.20 -50.86
CA ASN A 335 -13.49 2.10 -51.77
C ASN A 335 -12.61 3.24 -52.32
N GLN A 336 -11.54 3.63 -51.60
CA GLN A 336 -10.57 4.63 -52.09
C GLN A 336 -9.59 4.09 -53.14
N SER A 337 -9.50 2.78 -53.34
CA SER A 337 -8.63 2.16 -54.35
C SER A 337 -9.25 2.04 -55.76
N LYS A 338 -10.47 2.56 -55.97
CA LYS A 338 -11.24 2.36 -57.21
C LYS A 338 -11.57 3.61 -58.03
N GLY A 339 -10.94 4.75 -57.78
CA GLY A 339 -11.12 5.92 -58.64
C GLY A 339 -9.86 6.77 -58.70
N ASP A 340 -9.10 6.61 -59.79
CA ASP A 340 -8.26 7.68 -60.36
C ASP A 340 -7.88 7.32 -61.81
N VAL A 341 -8.41 8.08 -62.77
CA VAL A 341 -7.96 8.17 -64.17
C VAL A 341 -7.97 9.64 -64.56
N GLY A 342 -6.82 10.16 -65.02
CA GLY A 342 -6.73 11.25 -66.01
C GLY A 342 -6.46 12.68 -65.51
N TYR A 343 -5.24 13.17 -65.78
CA TYR A 343 -4.81 14.58 -65.92
C TYR A 343 -5.49 15.26 -67.15
N PRO A 344 -5.57 16.61 -67.31
CA PRO A 344 -4.38 17.51 -67.31
C PRO A 344 -4.53 19.00 -66.90
N ALA A 345 -3.34 19.60 -66.75
CA ALA A 345 -2.85 20.96 -67.10
C ALA A 345 -3.64 22.23 -66.71
N ASP A 346 -2.99 23.13 -65.96
CA ASP A 346 -2.21 24.28 -66.46
C ASP A 346 -2.28 25.54 -65.56
N ASP A 347 -1.13 26.22 -65.46
CA ASP A 347 -0.85 27.63 -65.20
C ASP A 347 -1.62 28.47 -64.15
N SER A 348 -0.91 28.95 -63.12
CA SER A 348 -0.30 30.31 -63.12
C SER A 348 -0.11 30.95 -61.72
N ASN A 349 1.05 31.60 -61.59
CA ASN A 349 1.37 32.82 -60.84
C ASN A 349 1.70 32.83 -59.31
N ILE A 350 3.01 33.04 -59.03
CA ILE A 350 3.66 34.21 -58.35
C ILE A 350 3.18 34.49 -56.90
N SER A 351 3.98 34.65 -55.83
CA SER A 351 5.26 35.36 -55.63
C SER A 351 6.00 34.92 -54.33
N TYR A 352 7.27 35.30 -54.26
CA TYR A 352 8.29 35.08 -53.23
C TYR A 352 8.10 35.88 -51.93
N ASP A 353 8.63 35.36 -50.81
CA ASP A 353 9.79 36.00 -50.16
C ASP A 353 10.58 35.10 -49.19
N LYS A 354 11.91 35.18 -49.33
CA LYS A 354 12.99 34.64 -48.50
C LYS A 354 13.47 35.73 -47.56
N VAL A 355 13.77 35.44 -46.29
CA VAL A 355 14.95 35.99 -45.59
C VAL A 355 15.43 35.01 -44.49
N SER A 356 16.73 34.69 -44.56
CA SER A 356 17.61 33.99 -43.60
C SER A 356 18.04 34.90 -42.42
N PHE A 357 18.64 34.52 -41.28
CA PHE A 357 19.84 33.72 -41.00
C PHE A 357 20.05 33.77 -39.46
N SER A 358 20.55 32.71 -38.81
CA SER A 358 21.80 32.74 -38.02
C SER A 358 21.91 31.60 -37.02
N GLN A 359 23.04 30.90 -37.12
CA GLN A 359 23.58 29.97 -36.15
C GLN A 359 24.16 30.74 -34.96
N ARG A 360 24.03 30.18 -33.75
CA ARG A 360 25.18 30.08 -32.86
C ARG A 360 25.10 28.84 -31.97
N SER A 361 26.13 28.04 -32.12
CA SER A 361 26.53 26.90 -31.31
C SER A 361 27.01 27.33 -29.93
N THR A 362 26.69 26.53 -28.90
CA THR A 362 27.61 26.27 -27.79
C THR A 362 27.52 24.80 -27.39
N LEU A 363 28.70 24.18 -27.37
CA LEU A 363 29.01 22.84 -26.90
C LEU A 363 28.68 22.67 -25.41
N TYR A 364 28.30 21.45 -24.99
CA TYR A 364 29.00 20.73 -23.92
C TYR A 364 28.82 19.21 -24.05
N SER A 365 29.97 18.57 -24.17
CA SER A 365 30.39 17.18 -23.96
C SER A 365 29.36 16.08 -23.67
N SER A 366 29.41 15.07 -24.55
CA SER A 366 29.18 13.67 -24.25
C SER A 366 30.15 13.13 -23.18
N GLN A 367 29.61 12.44 -22.17
CA GLN A 367 30.29 11.45 -21.32
C GLN A 367 29.26 10.37 -20.92
N PRO A 368 29.71 9.15 -20.59
CA PRO A 368 29.16 7.90 -21.11
C PRO A 368 27.93 7.39 -20.38
N SER A 369 27.14 6.60 -21.10
CA SER A 369 26.07 5.76 -20.55
C SER A 369 26.65 4.76 -19.55
N MET A 370 26.60 5.11 -18.26
CA MET A 370 26.66 4.13 -17.19
C MET A 370 25.33 3.36 -17.21
N GLN A 371 25.36 2.15 -17.76
CA GLN A 371 24.37 1.14 -17.40
C GLN A 371 24.54 0.83 -15.90
N CYS A 372 23.86 1.60 -15.04
CA CYS A 372 23.63 1.18 -13.68
C CYS A 372 22.63 0.02 -13.71
N GLN A 373 23.14 -1.21 -13.63
CA GLN A 373 22.32 -2.32 -13.20
C GLN A 373 21.96 -2.10 -11.74
N PHE A 374 20.76 -1.56 -11.49
CA PHE A 374 20.17 -1.59 -10.17
C PHE A 374 19.86 -3.05 -9.83
N THR A 375 20.75 -3.70 -9.09
CA THR A 375 20.35 -4.84 -8.28
C THR A 375 19.48 -4.28 -7.17
N TYR A 376 18.16 -4.41 -7.31
CA TYR A 376 17.22 -4.13 -6.23
C TYR A 376 17.52 -5.09 -5.09
N GLN A 377 18.41 -4.72 -4.18
CA GLN A 377 18.44 -5.33 -2.85
C GLN A 377 17.17 -4.84 -2.15
N GLN A 378 16.21 -5.72 -1.97
CA GLN A 378 15.04 -5.46 -1.14
C GLN A 378 15.53 -5.34 0.31
N PHE A 379 15.72 -4.11 0.76
CA PHE A 379 16.08 -3.85 2.15
C PHE A 379 14.87 -4.04 3.05
N THR A 380 15.08 -4.64 4.21
CA THR A 380 14.07 -4.77 5.25
C THR A 380 13.83 -3.39 5.88
N PRO A 381 12.64 -3.11 6.45
CA PRO A 381 12.41 -1.88 7.22
C PRO A 381 13.47 -1.68 8.32
N GLU A 382 13.93 -2.75 8.96
CA GLU A 382 15.05 -2.72 9.92
C GLU A 382 16.38 -2.33 9.28
N GLN A 383 16.70 -2.83 8.08
CA GLN A 383 17.90 -2.44 7.33
C GLN A 383 17.85 -0.98 6.88
N CYS A 384 16.66 -0.49 6.53
CA CYS A 384 16.48 0.92 6.21
C CYS A 384 16.64 1.82 7.45
N ILE A 385 16.24 1.35 8.63
CA ILE A 385 16.43 2.05 9.90
C ILE A 385 17.92 2.02 10.30
N SER A 386 18.60 0.88 10.20
CA SER A 386 20.00 0.73 10.60
C SER A 386 21.03 1.35 9.65
N ASN A 387 20.72 1.46 8.35
CA ASN A 387 21.63 2.05 7.36
C ASN A 387 21.78 3.58 7.50
N ILE A 388 20.90 4.23 8.26
CA ILE A 388 20.98 5.67 8.49
C ILE A 388 21.80 6.01 9.75
N ASP A 389 21.92 5.08 10.71
CA ASP A 389 22.79 5.23 11.89
C ASP A 389 24.30 5.19 11.53
N ASN A 390 24.65 4.81 10.30
CA ASN A 390 26.03 4.76 9.80
C ASN A 390 26.45 5.96 8.93
N LEU A 391 25.62 7.01 8.85
CA LEU A 391 25.99 8.28 8.22
C LEU A 391 26.40 9.29 9.31
N THR A 392 27.48 8.97 10.04
CA THR A 392 28.27 9.95 10.82
C THR A 392 29.43 10.48 10.00
#